data_AF-A0A9N9C7Y8-F1
#
_entry.id   AF-A0A9N9C7Y8-F1
#
_cell.length_a   1.000
_cell.length_b   1.000
_cell.length_c   1.000
_cell.angle_alpha   90.00
_cell.angle_beta   90.00
_cell.angle_gamma   90.00
#
_symmetry.space_group_name_H-M   'P 1'
#
loop_
_entity.id
_entity.type
_entity.pdbx_description
1 polymer ?
#
loop_
_entity_poly.entity_id
_entity_poly.type
_entity_poly.pdbx_seq_one_letter_code
_entity_poly.pdbx_strand_id
1 'polypeptide(L)'
;MSNSPTYNGNHSSRRFSGKGEQSIFLGAASSGKLHLLDKNHDNRIIWLLFAAPVMALLFMILPAIVELHGVGADIYRFIEPLIGIPLNFFILVSAEVFVDYSEHERKFLFTITEKGFCSFLFTIGAALYAQGAGMHSTAIIAKDKIQDLITENPNITSQFPAINSTLEYMETDLEHVAGYYIYATGAAIITWAHLLAYRRQRHDEISNVISFIAFFLGSFFYAVLLTSVAIEFPKGTLVGLIYVLALGVPLLAFMLKSGQLFSKGRRLVPQYYTLSYGLALIMIVIWVAVNGGFVDRRQAGWFDH
;
A
#
# COMPACT_ATOMS: atom_id res chain seq x y z
N MET A 1 -23.06 -82.74 0.08
CA MET A 1 -24.21 -82.01 -0.50
C MET A 1 -24.49 -80.81 0.39
N SER A 2 -24.12 -79.63 -0.09
CA SER A 2 -24.20 -78.34 0.61
C SER A 2 -24.55 -77.32 -0.45
N ASN A 3 -25.80 -76.85 -0.44
CA ASN A 3 -26.33 -75.91 -1.42
C ASN A 3 -25.95 -74.49 -1.03
N SER A 4 -25.19 -73.83 -1.91
CA SER A 4 -24.93 -72.39 -1.89
C SER A 4 -26.17 -71.62 -2.38
N PRO A 5 -26.65 -70.60 -1.67
CA PRO A 5 -27.52 -69.59 -2.25
C PRO A 5 -26.68 -68.45 -2.84
N THR A 6 -26.86 -68.19 -4.13
CA THR A 6 -26.38 -67.01 -4.85
C THR A 6 -27.18 -65.78 -4.41
N TYR A 7 -26.49 -64.78 -3.86
CA TYR A 7 -27.09 -63.49 -3.52
C TYR A 7 -26.94 -62.52 -4.70
N ASN A 8 -28.06 -62.17 -5.33
CA ASN A 8 -28.15 -61.19 -6.41
C ASN A 8 -28.39 -59.80 -5.79
N GLY A 9 -27.34 -59.00 -5.66
CA GLY A 9 -27.40 -57.63 -5.17
C GLY A 9 -27.50 -56.62 -6.30
N ASN A 10 -28.71 -56.35 -6.79
CA ASN A 10 -29.03 -55.18 -7.61
C ASN A 10 -29.12 -53.95 -6.70
N HIS A 11 -28.11 -53.07 -6.71
CA HIS A 11 -28.26 -51.71 -6.20
C HIS A 11 -28.16 -50.68 -7.33
N SER A 12 -29.32 -50.07 -7.57
CA SER A 12 -29.60 -48.96 -8.46
C SER A 12 -28.62 -47.78 -8.28
N SER A 13 -28.05 -47.35 -9.40
CA SER A 13 -27.37 -46.07 -9.55
C SER A 13 -28.35 -44.90 -9.38
N ARG A 14 -28.34 -44.23 -8.23
CA ARG A 14 -29.00 -42.93 -8.07
C ARG A 14 -28.17 -41.88 -8.82
N ARG A 15 -28.57 -41.60 -10.07
CA ARG A 15 -28.22 -40.34 -10.75
C ARG A 15 -28.90 -39.19 -10.00
N PHE A 16 -28.11 -38.39 -9.28
CA PHE A 16 -28.56 -37.09 -8.79
C PHE A 16 -28.72 -36.15 -9.99
N SER A 17 -29.97 -35.85 -10.34
CA SER A 17 -30.35 -34.87 -11.36
C SER A 17 -30.15 -33.46 -10.78
N GLY A 18 -28.97 -32.89 -10.97
CA GLY A 18 -28.64 -31.51 -10.60
C GLY A 18 -29.25 -30.49 -11.57
N LYS A 19 -30.58 -30.31 -11.52
CA LYS A 19 -31.28 -29.25 -12.29
C LYS A 19 -32.35 -28.48 -11.50
N GLY A 20 -32.37 -28.59 -10.17
CA GLY A 20 -33.38 -27.93 -9.32
C GLY A 20 -32.95 -26.64 -8.60
N GLU A 21 -31.65 -26.43 -8.38
CA GLU A 21 -31.17 -25.35 -7.49
C GLU A 21 -30.66 -24.10 -8.23
N GLN A 22 -30.45 -24.17 -9.55
CA GLN A 22 -30.05 -23.00 -10.35
C GLN A 22 -31.21 -22.02 -10.64
N SER A 23 -32.47 -22.43 -10.47
CA SER A 23 -33.63 -21.59 -10.80
C SER A 23 -34.06 -20.66 -9.68
N ILE A 24 -33.72 -20.94 -8.41
CA ILE A 24 -34.08 -20.06 -7.28
C ILE A 24 -33.06 -18.92 -7.13
N PHE A 25 -31.79 -19.15 -7.48
CA PHE A 25 -30.76 -18.11 -7.43
C PHE A 25 -30.85 -17.09 -8.59
N LEU A 26 -31.44 -17.47 -9.73
CA LEU A 26 -31.69 -16.55 -10.85
C LEU A 26 -32.87 -15.58 -10.59
N GLY A 27 -33.77 -15.89 -9.65
CA GLY A 27 -34.90 -15.02 -9.31
C GLY A 27 -34.49 -13.80 -8.48
N ALA A 28 -33.53 -13.95 -7.56
CA ALA A 28 -33.03 -12.87 -6.72
C ALA A 28 -32.03 -11.93 -7.43
N ALA A 29 -31.39 -12.41 -8.50
CA ALA A 29 -30.49 -11.62 -9.34
C ALA A 29 -31.22 -10.67 -10.33
N SER A 30 -32.56 -10.74 -10.43
CA SER A 30 -33.36 -9.87 -11.31
C SER A 30 -33.76 -8.53 -10.67
N SER A 31 -33.45 -8.31 -9.40
CA SER A 31 -33.64 -7.02 -8.74
C SER A 31 -32.47 -6.12 -9.10
N GLY A 32 -32.67 -5.18 -10.04
CA GLY A 32 -31.70 -4.15 -10.45
C GLY A 32 -31.15 -3.26 -9.32
N LYS A 33 -31.56 -3.49 -8.05
CA LYS A 33 -30.96 -2.89 -6.87
C LYS A 33 -29.59 -3.48 -6.50
N LEU A 34 -29.28 -4.74 -6.83
CA LEU A 34 -27.98 -5.34 -6.51
C LEU A 34 -26.84 -4.70 -7.34
N HIS A 35 -27.10 -4.49 -8.63
CA HIS A 35 -26.15 -3.89 -9.58
C HIS A 35 -25.85 -2.40 -9.30
N LEU A 36 -26.78 -1.68 -8.66
CA LEU A 36 -26.59 -0.29 -8.24
C LEU A 36 -25.77 -0.17 -6.94
N LEU A 37 -25.92 -1.14 -6.02
CA LEU A 37 -25.08 -1.24 -4.83
C LEU A 37 -23.62 -1.55 -5.21
N ASP A 38 -23.41 -2.42 -6.20
CA ASP A 38 -22.08 -2.77 -6.73
C ASP A 38 -21.37 -1.58 -7.41
N LYS A 39 -22.05 -0.85 -8.30
CA LYS A 39 -21.44 0.32 -8.97
C LYS A 39 -21.02 1.43 -8.00
N ASN A 40 -21.76 1.60 -6.91
CA ASN A 40 -21.40 2.57 -5.87
C ASN A 40 -20.21 2.08 -5.03
N HIS A 41 -20.06 0.78 -4.87
CA HIS A 41 -18.95 0.16 -4.17
C HIS A 41 -17.62 0.32 -4.92
N ASP A 42 -17.59 0.02 -6.21
CA ASP A 42 -16.39 0.15 -7.07
C ASP A 42 -15.91 1.60 -7.15
N ASN A 43 -16.85 2.54 -7.33
CA ASN A 43 -16.53 3.97 -7.35
C ASN A 43 -15.94 4.43 -6.02
N ARG A 44 -16.43 3.93 -4.88
CA ARG A 44 -15.86 4.25 -3.58
C ARG A 44 -14.41 3.78 -3.48
N ILE A 45 -14.11 2.55 -3.91
CA ILE A 45 -12.74 2.02 -3.92
C ILE A 45 -11.83 2.90 -4.77
N ILE A 46 -12.26 3.30 -5.97
CA ILE A 46 -11.51 4.19 -6.86
C ILE A 46 -11.19 5.53 -6.17
N TRP A 47 -12.18 6.17 -5.55
CA TRP A 47 -11.97 7.45 -4.86
C TRP A 47 -11.06 7.30 -3.64
N LEU A 48 -11.10 6.18 -2.93
CA LEU A 48 -10.17 5.90 -1.84
C LEU A 48 -8.73 5.70 -2.36
N LEU A 49 -8.56 4.97 -3.46
CA LEU A 49 -7.27 4.78 -4.14
C LEU A 49 -6.71 6.10 -4.70
N PHE A 50 -7.57 7.06 -5.03
CA PHE A 50 -7.15 8.41 -5.40
C PHE A 50 -6.81 9.27 -4.18
N ALA A 51 -7.69 9.30 -3.17
CA ALA A 51 -7.57 10.18 -2.02
C ALA A 51 -6.37 9.81 -1.12
N ALA A 52 -6.10 8.52 -0.90
CA ALA A 52 -5.02 8.07 -0.03
C ALA A 52 -3.63 8.62 -0.45
N PRO A 53 -3.14 8.44 -1.70
CA PRO A 53 -1.85 9.00 -2.11
C PRO A 53 -1.87 10.53 -2.19
N VAL A 54 -3.00 11.14 -2.57
CA VAL A 54 -3.12 12.62 -2.61
C VAL A 54 -2.95 13.21 -1.23
N MET A 55 -3.61 12.65 -0.21
CA MET A 55 -3.46 13.12 1.16
C MET A 55 -2.02 12.97 1.65
N ALA A 56 -1.39 11.82 1.42
CA ALA A 56 0.01 11.62 1.81
C ALA A 56 0.97 12.61 1.10
N LEU A 57 0.77 12.88 -0.20
CA LEU A 57 1.53 13.89 -0.94
C LEU A 57 1.27 15.30 -0.41
N LEU A 58 0.03 15.65 -0.04
CA LEU A 58 -0.28 16.94 0.57
C LEU A 58 0.47 17.10 1.90
N PHE A 59 0.55 16.06 2.72
CA PHE A 59 1.32 16.10 3.97
C PHE A 59 2.83 16.21 3.74
N MET A 60 3.33 15.62 2.65
CA MET A 60 4.74 15.72 2.26
C MET A 60 5.11 17.10 1.71
N ILE A 61 4.30 17.64 0.80
CA ILE A 61 4.63 18.81 -0.02
C ILE A 61 4.20 20.12 0.65
N LEU A 62 3.06 20.16 1.35
CA LEU A 62 2.52 21.41 1.87
C LEU A 62 3.51 22.18 2.74
N PRO A 63 4.24 21.56 3.69
CA PRO A 63 5.21 22.29 4.50
C PRO A 63 6.26 23.04 3.69
N ALA A 64 6.70 22.45 2.58
CA ALA A 64 7.66 23.07 1.68
C ALA A 64 7.05 24.24 0.89
N ILE A 65 5.77 24.15 0.49
CA ILE A 65 5.09 25.22 -0.27
C ILE A 65 4.79 26.44 0.61
N VAL A 66 4.39 26.23 1.85
CA VAL A 66 3.99 27.32 2.76
C VAL A 66 5.13 27.77 3.68
N GLU A 67 6.36 27.31 3.42
CA GLU A 67 7.55 27.65 4.21
C GLU A 67 7.35 27.40 5.72
N LEU A 68 6.65 26.30 6.05
CA LEU A 68 6.63 25.80 7.42
C LEU A 68 8.01 25.21 7.71
N HIS A 69 8.69 25.76 8.71
CA HIS A 69 10.01 25.30 9.15
C HIS A 69 10.01 24.80 10.60
N GLY A 70 10.96 23.93 10.91
CA GLY A 70 11.15 23.32 12.22
C GLY A 70 9.92 22.57 12.72
N VAL A 71 9.70 22.65 14.03
CA VAL A 71 8.67 21.89 14.77
C VAL A 71 7.26 21.99 14.15
N GLY A 72 6.90 23.12 13.54
CA GLY A 72 5.59 23.28 12.90
C GLY A 72 5.40 22.38 11.66
N ALA A 73 6.44 22.24 10.85
CA ALA A 73 6.44 21.32 9.71
C ALA A 73 6.37 19.85 10.15
N ASP A 74 7.08 19.53 11.23
CA ASP A 74 7.13 18.16 11.75
C ASP A 74 5.82 17.73 12.40
N ILE A 75 5.16 18.62 13.17
CA ILE A 75 3.82 18.36 13.71
C ILE A 75 2.84 18.11 12.57
N TYR A 76 2.93 18.89 11.48
CA TYR A 76 2.05 18.70 10.33
C TYR A 76 2.27 17.33 9.67
N ARG A 77 3.52 16.92 9.45
CA ARG A 77 3.86 15.57 8.93
C ARG A 77 3.44 14.46 9.89
N PHE A 78 3.55 14.68 11.20
CA PHE A 78 3.13 13.73 12.23
C PHE A 78 1.62 13.46 12.24
N ILE A 79 0.80 14.38 11.71
CA ILE A 79 -0.64 14.18 11.57
C ILE A 79 -0.98 13.27 10.38
N GLU A 80 -0.09 13.08 9.41
CA GLU A 80 -0.36 12.28 8.20
C GLU A 80 -0.91 10.88 8.52
N PRO A 81 -0.33 10.09 9.43
CA PRO A 81 -0.85 8.76 9.76
C PRO A 81 -2.29 8.78 10.31
N LEU A 82 -2.74 9.88 10.93
CA LEU A 82 -4.12 10.01 11.44
C LEU A 82 -5.15 10.10 10.31
N ILE A 83 -4.73 10.43 9.09
CA ILE A 83 -5.61 10.49 7.92
C ILE A 83 -5.26 9.36 6.93
N GLY A 84 -3.97 9.18 6.63
CA GLY A 84 -3.48 8.18 5.70
C GLY A 84 -3.82 6.75 6.11
N ILE A 85 -3.60 6.36 7.38
CA ILE A 85 -3.91 5.00 7.84
C ILE A 85 -5.41 4.72 7.77
N PRO A 86 -6.33 5.58 8.27
CA PRO A 86 -7.76 5.34 8.11
C PRO A 86 -8.23 5.23 6.66
N LEU A 87 -7.69 6.04 5.74
CA LEU A 87 -8.02 5.92 4.31
C LEU A 87 -7.59 4.55 3.75
N ASN A 88 -6.37 4.11 4.08
CA ASN A 88 -5.90 2.77 3.71
C ASN A 88 -6.74 1.67 4.38
N PHE A 89 -7.15 1.84 5.63
CA PHE A 89 -8.04 0.90 6.30
C PHE A 89 -9.40 0.80 5.58
N PHE A 90 -9.96 1.92 5.12
CA PHE A 90 -11.18 1.92 4.32
C PHE A 90 -11.02 1.22 2.97
N ILE A 91 -9.85 1.30 2.35
CA ILE A 91 -9.53 0.48 1.17
C ILE A 91 -9.59 -0.99 1.56
N LEU A 92 -8.91 -1.40 2.64
CA LEU A 92 -8.89 -2.80 3.08
C LEU A 92 -10.29 -3.35 3.35
N VAL A 93 -11.08 -2.68 4.19
CA VAL A 93 -12.41 -3.20 4.60
C VAL A 93 -13.47 -3.11 3.50
N SER A 94 -13.15 -2.44 2.38
CA SER A 94 -13.98 -2.48 1.18
C SER A 94 -13.73 -3.74 0.34
N ALA A 95 -12.73 -4.58 0.66
CA ALA A 95 -12.54 -5.82 -0.08
C ALA A 95 -13.66 -6.85 0.19
N GLU A 96 -13.98 -7.69 -0.80
CA GLU A 96 -14.98 -8.77 -0.69
C GLU A 96 -14.78 -9.65 0.55
N VAL A 97 -13.52 -9.93 0.92
CA VAL A 97 -13.17 -10.75 2.09
C VAL A 97 -13.68 -10.16 3.43
N PHE A 98 -14.03 -8.87 3.47
CA PHE A 98 -14.61 -8.21 4.63
C PHE A 98 -16.12 -8.04 4.55
N VAL A 99 -16.69 -8.01 3.35
CA VAL A 99 -18.10 -7.68 3.08
C VAL A 99 -18.96 -8.94 2.92
N ASP A 100 -18.43 -10.01 2.32
CA ASP A 100 -19.20 -11.22 2.04
C ASP A 100 -19.37 -12.09 3.30
N TYR A 101 -20.61 -12.19 3.77
CA TYR A 101 -21.00 -12.99 4.94
C TYR A 101 -20.93 -14.50 4.67
N SER A 102 -20.95 -14.93 3.40
CA SER A 102 -20.92 -16.35 3.03
C SER A 102 -19.52 -16.98 3.07
N GLU A 103 -18.46 -16.14 3.00
CA GLU A 103 -17.06 -16.59 3.00
C GLU A 103 -16.38 -16.54 4.38
N HIS A 104 -17.13 -16.26 5.46
CA HIS A 104 -16.62 -16.02 6.83
C HIS A 104 -15.76 -17.16 7.42
N GLU A 105 -15.74 -18.34 6.82
CA GLU A 105 -15.00 -19.51 7.30
C GLU A 105 -13.83 -19.97 6.40
N ARG A 106 -13.46 -19.22 5.36
CA ARG A 106 -12.29 -19.60 4.55
C ARG A 106 -11.00 -19.47 5.37
N LYS A 107 -10.55 -20.62 5.88
CA LYS A 107 -9.23 -20.81 6.47
C LYS A 107 -8.18 -20.49 5.41
N PHE A 108 -7.25 -19.61 5.76
CA PHE A 108 -6.20 -19.17 4.84
C PHE A 108 -4.85 -19.79 5.23
N LEU A 109 -4.39 -19.50 6.45
CA LEU A 109 -3.14 -20.01 6.99
C LEU A 109 -3.41 -20.56 8.40
N PHE A 110 -3.12 -21.84 8.59
CA PHE A 110 -3.48 -22.58 9.82
C PHE A 110 -4.99 -22.49 10.12
N THR A 111 -5.35 -21.96 11.28
CA THR A 111 -6.74 -21.76 11.74
C THR A 111 -7.23 -20.32 11.57
N ILE A 112 -6.39 -19.43 11.03
CA ILE A 112 -6.71 -18.01 10.87
C ILE A 112 -7.53 -17.83 9.59
N THR A 113 -8.65 -17.12 9.71
CA THR A 113 -9.47 -16.73 8.55
C THR A 113 -8.71 -15.74 7.68
N GLU A 114 -8.99 -15.72 6.39
CA GLU A 114 -8.35 -14.77 5.48
C GLU A 114 -8.53 -13.30 5.91
N LYS A 115 -9.74 -12.95 6.37
CA LYS A 115 -10.06 -11.66 6.99
C LYS A 115 -9.15 -11.36 8.19
N GLY A 116 -8.99 -12.33 9.09
CA GLY A 116 -8.11 -12.21 10.25
C GLY A 116 -6.66 -11.99 9.86
N PHE A 117 -6.16 -12.74 8.87
CA PHE A 117 -4.80 -12.59 8.37
C PHE A 117 -4.56 -11.22 7.74
N CYS A 118 -5.46 -10.74 6.87
CA CYS A 118 -5.34 -9.42 6.25
C CYS A 118 -5.42 -8.29 7.28
N SER A 119 -6.29 -8.41 8.28
CA SER A 119 -6.42 -7.43 9.37
C SER A 119 -5.16 -7.37 10.23
N PHE A 120 -4.59 -8.54 10.56
CA PHE A 120 -3.34 -8.64 11.31
C PHE A 120 -2.18 -8.01 10.54
N LEU A 121 -2.04 -8.36 9.25
CA LEU A 121 -0.99 -7.81 8.40
C LEU A 121 -1.11 -6.29 8.28
N PHE A 122 -2.32 -5.78 8.04
CA PHE A 122 -2.57 -4.34 8.01
C PHE A 122 -2.23 -3.66 9.33
N THR A 123 -2.61 -4.26 10.46
CA THR A 123 -2.35 -3.68 11.79
C THR A 123 -0.84 -3.57 12.05
N ILE A 124 -0.07 -4.59 11.69
CA ILE A 124 1.40 -4.53 11.77
C ILE A 124 1.94 -3.42 10.86
N GLY A 125 1.48 -3.37 9.61
CA GLY A 125 1.91 -2.36 8.66
C GLY A 125 1.61 -0.94 9.15
N ALA A 126 0.39 -0.70 9.65
CA ALA A 126 -0.05 0.56 10.23
C ALA A 126 0.75 0.95 11.47
N ALA A 127 1.02 0.00 12.37
CA ALA A 127 1.83 0.24 13.55
C ALA A 127 3.27 0.63 13.17
N LEU A 128 3.91 -0.13 12.28
CA LEU A 128 5.26 0.20 11.79
C LEU A 128 5.27 1.56 11.08
N TYR A 129 4.31 1.82 10.21
CA TYR A 129 4.20 3.09 9.51
C TYR A 129 4.10 4.27 10.49
N ALA A 130 3.19 4.21 11.47
CA ALA A 130 3.04 5.26 12.48
C ALA A 130 4.29 5.42 13.36
N GLN A 131 4.93 4.32 13.76
CA GLN A 131 6.15 4.36 14.57
C GLN A 131 7.32 4.97 13.80
N GLY A 132 7.48 4.60 12.52
CA GLY A 132 8.51 5.18 11.65
C GLY A 132 8.33 6.68 11.46
N ALA A 133 7.08 7.14 11.25
CA ALA A 133 6.74 8.57 11.17
C ALA A 133 7.05 9.31 12.48
N GLY A 134 6.73 8.70 13.63
CA GLY A 134 7.03 9.25 14.95
C GLY A 134 8.53 9.34 15.25
N MET A 135 9.30 8.29 14.91
CA MET A 135 10.76 8.29 15.05
C MET A 135 11.41 9.36 14.17
N HIS A 136 10.99 9.45 12.90
CA HIS A 136 11.48 10.47 11.98
C HIS A 136 11.22 11.89 12.50
N SER A 137 9.98 12.17 12.93
CA SER A 137 9.62 13.49 13.49
C SER A 137 10.39 13.82 14.77
N THR A 138 10.58 12.82 15.65
CA THR A 138 11.35 13.00 16.89
C THR A 138 12.81 13.31 16.59
N ALA A 139 13.40 12.62 15.61
CA ALA A 139 14.77 12.81 15.19
C ALA A 139 15.00 14.23 14.63
N ILE A 140 14.09 14.73 13.79
CA ILE A 140 14.17 16.09 13.24
C ILE A 140 14.11 17.14 14.37
N ILE A 141 13.11 17.07 15.25
CA ILE A 141 12.96 18.03 16.35
C ILE A 141 14.22 18.06 17.25
N ALA A 142 14.77 16.88 17.54
CA ALA A 142 16.00 16.77 18.34
C ALA A 142 17.22 17.33 17.59
N LYS A 143 17.37 16.98 16.31
CA LYS A 143 18.46 17.45 15.45
C LYS A 143 18.47 18.96 15.34
N ASP A 144 17.32 19.58 15.03
CA ASP A 144 17.19 21.03 14.89
C ASP A 144 17.59 21.75 16.19
N LYS A 145 17.18 21.23 17.35
CA LYS A 145 17.56 21.81 18.66
C LYS A 145 19.05 21.68 18.95
N ILE A 146 19.69 20.58 18.54
CA ILE A 146 21.13 20.42 18.68
C ILE A 146 21.88 21.34 17.72
N GLN A 147 21.37 21.51 16.49
CA GLN A 147 21.94 22.44 15.50
C GLN A 147 21.83 23.90 15.96
N ASP A 148 20.69 24.30 16.53
CA ASP A 148 20.50 25.62 17.17
C ASP A 148 21.58 25.84 18.24
N LEU A 149 21.76 24.87 19.15
CA LEU A 149 22.74 24.94 20.24
C LEU A 149 24.19 25.08 19.74
N ILE A 150 24.57 24.32 18.71
CA ILE A 150 25.91 24.38 18.11
C ILE A 150 26.12 25.72 17.41
N THR A 151 25.09 26.24 16.73
CA THR A 151 25.15 27.53 16.03
C THR A 151 25.33 28.67 17.02
N GLU A 152 24.60 28.66 18.14
CA GLU A 152 24.72 29.64 19.21
C GLU A 152 26.03 29.51 19.99
N ASN A 153 26.59 28.30 20.09
CA ASN A 153 27.82 28.01 20.83
C ASN A 153 28.80 27.15 20.01
N PRO A 154 29.53 27.72 19.04
CA PRO A 154 30.34 26.94 18.09
C PRO A 154 31.43 26.06 18.74
N ASN A 155 31.93 26.45 19.90
CA ASN A 155 32.96 25.69 20.64
C ASN A 155 32.37 24.51 21.45
N ILE A 156 31.04 24.34 21.49
CA ILE A 156 30.41 23.32 22.34
C ILE A 156 30.75 21.91 21.86
N THR A 157 30.96 21.70 20.55
CA THR A 157 31.32 20.41 19.97
C THR A 157 32.76 20.00 20.28
N SER A 158 33.67 20.97 20.45
CA SER A 158 35.05 20.70 20.87
C SER A 158 35.15 20.45 22.38
N GLN A 159 34.32 21.14 23.17
CA GLN A 159 34.23 20.93 24.62
C GLN A 159 33.50 19.63 24.99
N PHE A 160 32.44 19.31 24.25
CA PHE A 160 31.59 18.13 24.46
C PHE A 160 31.37 17.39 23.13
N PRO A 161 32.33 16.55 22.69
CA PRO A 161 32.23 15.78 21.44
C PRO A 161 30.97 14.92 21.33
N ALA A 162 30.40 14.51 22.47
CA ALA A 162 29.15 13.75 22.53
C ALA A 162 27.96 14.46 21.88
N ILE A 163 27.96 15.81 21.85
CA ILE A 163 26.90 16.59 21.19
C ILE A 163 26.92 16.35 19.68
N ASN A 164 28.11 16.37 19.07
CA ASN A 164 28.26 16.11 17.65
C ASN A 164 27.90 14.65 17.30
N SER A 165 28.30 13.69 18.13
CA SER A 165 27.89 12.29 17.97
C SER A 165 26.38 12.10 18.12
N THR A 166 25.73 12.85 19.01
CA THR A 166 24.27 12.81 19.17
C THR A 166 23.58 13.40 17.94
N LEU A 167 24.11 14.50 17.37
CA LEU A 167 23.61 15.07 16.13
C LEU A 167 23.68 14.05 14.98
N GLU A 168 24.83 13.41 14.80
CA GLU A 168 25.05 12.39 13.78
C GLU A 168 24.12 11.18 13.96
N TYR A 169 23.93 10.73 15.21
CA TYR A 169 22.99 9.64 15.54
C TYR A 169 21.54 10.01 15.19
N MET A 170 21.10 11.22 15.54
CA MET A 170 19.74 11.67 15.23
C MET A 170 19.51 11.76 13.73
N GLU A 171 20.44 12.34 12.98
CA GLU A 171 20.31 12.50 11.53
C GLU A 171 20.48 11.18 10.77
N THR A 172 21.50 10.38 11.08
CA THR A 172 21.82 9.20 10.27
C THR A 172 21.05 7.97 10.74
N ASP A 173 21.13 7.63 12.02
CA ASP A 173 20.62 6.37 12.51
C ASP A 173 19.12 6.45 12.79
N LEU A 174 18.66 7.50 13.47
CA LEU A 174 17.26 7.60 13.87
C LEU A 174 16.35 8.11 12.75
N GLU A 175 16.72 9.20 12.09
CA GLU A 175 15.94 9.80 10.99
C GLU A 175 16.01 8.95 9.71
N HIS A 176 17.22 8.73 9.17
CA HIS A 176 17.40 8.12 7.85
C HIS A 176 17.38 6.59 7.85
N VAL A 177 17.91 5.92 8.88
CA VAL A 177 17.93 4.45 8.91
C VAL A 177 16.66 3.92 9.60
N ALA A 178 16.46 4.18 10.88
CA ALA A 178 15.36 3.56 11.63
C ALA A 178 13.99 4.10 11.19
N GLY A 179 13.76 5.41 11.34
CA GLY A 179 12.46 6.02 11.10
C GLY A 179 11.96 5.75 9.68
N TYR A 180 12.80 6.02 8.69
CA TYR A 180 12.44 5.86 7.30
C TYR A 180 12.23 4.40 6.86
N TYR A 181 13.16 3.47 7.16
CA TYR A 181 12.98 2.09 6.74
C TYR A 181 11.79 1.43 7.44
N ILE A 182 11.54 1.76 8.72
CA ILE A 182 10.36 1.27 9.45
C ILE A 182 9.08 1.82 8.80
N TYR A 183 9.06 3.12 8.47
CA TYR A 183 7.94 3.77 7.79
C TYR A 183 7.64 3.15 6.42
N ALA A 184 8.66 3.01 5.56
CA ALA A 184 8.55 2.41 4.23
C ALA A 184 8.15 0.93 4.30
N THR A 185 8.69 0.17 5.27
CA THR A 185 8.30 -1.22 5.52
C THR A 185 6.83 -1.31 5.93
N GLY A 186 6.35 -0.41 6.78
CA GLY A 186 4.94 -0.31 7.16
C GLY A 186 4.03 -0.10 5.96
N ALA A 187 4.37 0.85 5.08
CA ALA A 187 3.64 1.13 3.84
C ALA A 187 3.61 -0.09 2.88
N ALA A 188 4.74 -0.80 2.76
CA ALA A 188 4.84 -2.02 1.95
C ALA A 188 3.94 -3.14 2.51
N ILE A 189 3.91 -3.32 3.83
CA ILE A 189 3.05 -4.31 4.49
C ILE A 189 1.56 -3.97 4.33
N ILE A 190 1.17 -2.69 4.47
CA ILE A 190 -0.19 -2.22 4.17
C ILE A 190 -0.57 -2.57 2.72
N THR A 191 0.33 -2.29 1.77
CA THR A 191 0.12 -2.61 0.36
C THR A 191 -0.08 -4.11 0.14
N TRP A 192 0.71 -4.96 0.80
CA TRP A 192 0.51 -6.42 0.76
C TRP A 192 -0.84 -6.84 1.34
N ALA A 193 -1.30 -6.22 2.43
CA ALA A 193 -2.63 -6.49 2.98
C ALA A 193 -3.73 -6.18 1.95
N HIS A 194 -3.62 -5.07 1.23
CA HIS A 194 -4.53 -4.75 0.13
C HIS A 194 -4.44 -5.76 -1.01
N LEU A 195 -3.24 -6.06 -1.50
CA LEU A 195 -3.04 -7.00 -2.60
C LEU A 195 -3.62 -8.38 -2.25
N LEU A 196 -3.41 -8.86 -1.03
CA LEU A 196 -3.96 -10.11 -0.56
C LEU A 196 -5.48 -10.06 -0.47
N ALA A 197 -6.05 -9.03 0.15
CA ALA A 197 -7.51 -8.89 0.31
C ALA A 197 -8.24 -8.84 -1.04
N TYR A 198 -7.66 -8.16 -2.04
CA TYR A 198 -8.25 -7.98 -3.37
C TYR A 198 -7.81 -9.02 -4.42
N ARG A 199 -6.99 -10.03 -4.06
CA ARG A 199 -6.37 -10.94 -5.06
C ARG A 199 -7.38 -11.78 -5.86
N ARG A 200 -8.59 -11.98 -5.35
CA ARG A 200 -9.64 -12.77 -6.04
C ARG A 200 -10.77 -11.92 -6.59
N GLN A 201 -10.93 -10.72 -6.05
CA GLN A 201 -12.01 -9.80 -6.38
C GLN A 201 -11.92 -9.37 -7.84
N ARG A 202 -13.07 -9.39 -8.51
CA ARG A 202 -13.24 -8.92 -9.88
C ARG A 202 -14.34 -7.87 -9.89
N HIS A 203 -14.09 -6.80 -10.60
CA HIS A 203 -15.00 -5.67 -10.71
C HIS A 203 -15.52 -5.57 -12.15
N ASP A 204 -16.63 -4.86 -12.30
CA ASP A 204 -17.08 -4.45 -13.62
C ASP A 204 -16.07 -3.48 -14.24
N GLU A 205 -16.10 -3.38 -15.57
CA GLU A 205 -15.26 -2.38 -16.24
C GLU A 205 -15.68 -0.96 -15.83
N ILE A 206 -14.68 -0.12 -15.58
CA ILE A 206 -14.89 1.29 -15.25
C ILE A 206 -15.49 1.98 -16.48
N SER A 207 -16.80 2.17 -16.45
CA SER A 207 -17.57 2.79 -17.53
C SER A 207 -17.59 4.32 -17.43
N ASN A 208 -17.46 4.87 -16.22
CA ASN A 208 -17.44 6.30 -15.97
C ASN A 208 -16.04 6.89 -16.25
N VAL A 209 -15.96 7.87 -17.14
CA VAL A 209 -14.73 8.58 -17.51
C VAL A 209 -14.09 9.26 -16.29
N ILE A 210 -14.88 9.86 -15.39
CA ILE A 210 -14.37 10.55 -14.20
C ILE A 210 -13.69 9.54 -13.27
N SER A 211 -14.34 8.41 -13.00
CA SER A 211 -13.77 7.34 -12.18
C SER A 211 -12.51 6.74 -12.84
N PHE A 212 -12.50 6.61 -14.17
CA PHE A 212 -11.33 6.12 -14.88
C PHE A 212 -10.14 7.09 -14.78
N ILE A 213 -10.38 8.39 -14.89
CA ILE A 213 -9.36 9.44 -14.67
C ILE A 213 -8.87 9.41 -13.23
N ALA A 214 -9.77 9.35 -12.24
CA ALA A 214 -9.41 9.29 -10.83
C ALA A 214 -8.56 8.05 -10.51
N PHE A 215 -8.91 6.89 -11.07
CA PHE A 215 -8.13 5.66 -10.96
C PHE A 215 -6.70 5.84 -11.48
N PHE A 216 -6.55 6.38 -12.69
CA PHE A 216 -5.25 6.60 -13.31
C PHE A 216 -4.42 7.65 -12.55
N LEU A 217 -5.04 8.78 -12.17
CA LEU A 217 -4.38 9.82 -11.38
C LEU A 217 -3.96 9.31 -10.00
N GLY A 218 -4.77 8.48 -9.35
CA GLY A 218 -4.40 7.84 -8.10
C GLY A 218 -3.14 7.00 -8.27
N SER A 219 -3.08 6.17 -9.33
CA SER A 219 -1.89 5.36 -9.62
C SER A 219 -0.66 6.23 -9.91
N PHE A 220 -0.84 7.31 -10.65
CA PHE A 220 0.22 8.29 -10.91
C PHE A 220 0.72 8.94 -9.62
N PHE A 221 -0.18 9.44 -8.75
CA PHE A 221 0.19 10.06 -7.49
C PHE A 221 0.87 9.09 -6.52
N TYR A 222 0.45 7.83 -6.49
CA TYR A 222 1.15 6.82 -5.70
C TYR A 222 2.53 6.51 -6.26
N ALA A 223 2.69 6.50 -7.58
CA ALA A 223 3.99 6.37 -8.21
C ALA A 223 4.92 7.56 -7.88
N VAL A 224 4.39 8.79 -7.94
CA VAL A 224 5.12 10.00 -7.53
C VAL A 224 5.54 9.89 -6.08
N LEU A 225 4.63 9.48 -5.19
CA LEU A 225 4.92 9.28 -3.77
C LEU A 225 6.07 8.29 -3.58
N LEU A 226 6.03 7.11 -4.21
CA LEU A 226 7.11 6.12 -4.13
C LEU A 226 8.46 6.68 -4.64
N THR A 227 8.44 7.42 -5.75
CA THR A 227 9.66 7.96 -6.35
C THR A 227 10.23 9.15 -5.56
N SER A 228 9.39 10.08 -5.11
CA SER A 228 9.80 11.20 -4.24
C SER A 228 10.42 10.66 -2.97
N VAL A 229 9.76 9.66 -2.37
CA VAL A 229 10.26 8.94 -1.22
C VAL A 229 11.58 8.23 -1.52
N ALA A 230 11.84 7.71 -2.73
CA ALA A 230 13.13 7.10 -3.05
C ALA A 230 14.26 8.13 -3.26
N ILE A 231 13.95 9.28 -3.88
CA ILE A 231 14.94 10.32 -4.24
C ILE A 231 15.43 11.09 -3.02
N GLU A 232 14.56 11.26 -2.03
CA GLU A 232 14.81 12.08 -0.85
C GLU A 232 15.95 11.57 0.03
N PHE A 233 16.21 10.26 0.07
CA PHE A 233 17.05 9.65 1.11
C PHE A 233 18.41 9.18 0.61
N PRO A 234 19.43 9.15 1.49
CA PRO A 234 20.73 8.57 1.19
C PRO A 234 20.61 7.11 0.74
N LYS A 235 21.06 6.82 -0.48
CA LYS A 235 20.88 5.50 -1.15
C LYS A 235 19.41 5.07 -1.33
N GLY A 236 18.46 5.98 -1.12
CA GLY A 236 17.03 5.71 -1.21
C GLY A 236 16.60 5.31 -2.61
N THR A 237 17.27 5.77 -3.66
CA THR A 237 16.98 5.40 -5.05
C THR A 237 17.28 3.93 -5.34
N LEU A 238 18.37 3.40 -4.75
CA LEU A 238 18.69 1.97 -4.81
C LEU A 238 17.68 1.14 -4.02
N VAL A 239 17.35 1.57 -2.80
CA VAL A 239 16.38 0.85 -1.95
C VAL A 239 14.99 0.88 -2.57
N GLY A 240 14.54 2.04 -3.06
CA GLY A 240 13.29 2.23 -3.79
C GLY A 240 13.22 1.34 -5.03
N LEU A 241 14.31 1.23 -5.79
CA LEU A 241 14.39 0.29 -6.92
C LEU A 241 14.18 -1.16 -6.47
N ILE A 242 14.86 -1.59 -5.41
CA ILE A 242 14.71 -2.95 -4.85
C ILE A 242 13.25 -3.18 -4.42
N TYR A 243 12.63 -2.23 -3.72
CA TYR A 243 11.23 -2.32 -3.30
C TYR A 243 10.27 -2.41 -4.50
N VAL A 244 10.42 -1.53 -5.48
CA VAL A 244 9.58 -1.51 -6.68
C VAL A 244 9.71 -2.81 -7.46
N LEU A 245 10.91 -3.39 -7.54
CA LEU A 245 11.11 -4.69 -8.19
C LEU A 245 10.53 -5.85 -7.36
N ALA A 246 10.79 -5.89 -6.05
CA ALA A 246 10.33 -6.95 -5.16
C ALA A 246 8.79 -7.02 -5.07
N LEU A 247 8.10 -5.88 -5.16
CA LEU A 247 6.64 -5.80 -5.13
C LEU A 247 6.03 -5.82 -6.54
N GLY A 248 6.64 -5.09 -7.48
CA GLY A 248 6.13 -4.90 -8.83
C GLY A 248 6.28 -6.14 -9.70
N VAL A 249 7.39 -6.89 -9.63
CA VAL A 249 7.60 -8.07 -10.49
C VAL A 249 6.60 -9.19 -10.19
N PRO A 250 6.40 -9.64 -8.93
CA PRO A 250 5.40 -10.66 -8.63
C PRO A 250 3.98 -10.21 -9.00
N LEU A 251 3.67 -8.93 -8.76
CA LEU A 251 2.36 -8.38 -9.08
C LEU A 251 2.11 -8.29 -10.60
N LEU A 252 3.11 -7.87 -11.37
CA LEU A 252 3.06 -7.87 -12.83
C LEU A 252 2.89 -9.29 -13.37
N ALA A 253 3.66 -10.26 -12.87
CA ALA A 253 3.53 -11.66 -13.25
C ALA A 253 2.12 -12.20 -12.94
N PHE A 254 1.57 -11.87 -11.77
CA PHE A 254 0.19 -12.19 -11.40
C PHE A 254 -0.83 -11.57 -12.37
N MET A 255 -0.68 -10.30 -12.71
CA MET A 255 -1.58 -9.60 -13.64
C MET A 255 -1.50 -10.15 -15.06
N LEU A 256 -0.30 -10.48 -15.55
CA LEU A 256 -0.09 -11.13 -16.85
C LEU A 256 -0.75 -12.51 -16.88
N LYS A 257 -0.54 -13.35 -15.85
CA LYS A 257 -1.18 -14.67 -15.74
C LYS A 257 -2.71 -14.58 -15.69
N SER A 258 -3.25 -13.54 -15.07
CA SER A 258 -4.70 -13.33 -15.00
C SER A 258 -5.32 -12.91 -16.34
N GLY A 259 -4.52 -12.47 -17.32
CA GLY A 259 -5.00 -11.95 -18.61
C GLY A 259 -5.74 -10.62 -18.50
N GLN A 260 -5.69 -9.94 -17.34
CA GLN A 260 -6.50 -8.76 -17.04
C GLN A 260 -5.68 -7.48 -16.90
N LEU A 261 -4.38 -7.49 -17.18
CA LEU A 261 -3.50 -6.31 -17.04
C LEU A 261 -4.05 -5.07 -17.77
N PHE A 262 -4.42 -5.22 -19.05
CA PHE A 262 -4.92 -4.14 -19.90
C PHE A 262 -6.44 -3.95 -19.86
N SER A 263 -7.13 -4.62 -18.93
CA SER A 263 -8.57 -4.41 -18.76
C SER A 263 -8.86 -3.06 -18.08
N LYS A 264 -10.03 -2.46 -18.34
CA LYS A 264 -10.42 -1.18 -17.72
C LYS A 264 -10.89 -1.37 -16.27
N GLY A 265 -9.97 -1.69 -15.37
CA GLY A 265 -10.24 -1.76 -13.93
C GLY A 265 -10.90 -3.06 -13.43
N ARG A 266 -10.93 -4.16 -14.21
CA ARG A 266 -11.53 -5.43 -13.73
C ARG A 266 -10.87 -5.98 -12.47
N ARG A 267 -9.63 -5.58 -12.16
CA ARG A 267 -8.94 -5.84 -10.90
C ARG A 267 -8.40 -4.53 -10.33
N LEU A 268 -9.31 -3.63 -9.93
CA LEU A 268 -9.00 -2.28 -9.46
C LEU A 268 -7.70 -2.19 -8.65
N VAL A 269 -7.65 -2.79 -7.46
CA VAL A 269 -6.50 -2.64 -6.55
C VAL A 269 -5.20 -3.27 -7.11
N PRO A 270 -5.17 -4.54 -7.59
CA PRO A 270 -3.96 -5.08 -8.22
C PRO A 270 -3.48 -4.29 -9.46
N GLN A 271 -4.39 -3.84 -10.32
CA GLN A 271 -4.04 -3.04 -11.49
C GLN A 271 -3.48 -1.68 -11.09
N TYR A 272 -4.10 -1.02 -10.11
CA TYR A 272 -3.65 0.24 -9.55
C TYR A 272 -2.20 0.15 -9.09
N TYR A 273 -1.88 -0.85 -8.26
CA TYR A 273 -0.52 -1.01 -7.76
C TYR A 273 0.45 -1.42 -8.88
N THR A 274 0.04 -2.25 -9.83
CA THR A 274 0.89 -2.64 -10.98
C THR A 274 1.27 -1.42 -11.81
N LEU A 275 0.28 -0.59 -12.15
CA LEU A 275 0.49 0.64 -12.90
C LEU A 275 1.41 1.59 -12.12
N SER A 276 1.16 1.75 -10.83
CA SER A 276 1.96 2.64 -9.98
C SER A 276 3.42 2.19 -9.86
N TYR A 277 3.68 0.90 -9.62
CA TYR A 277 5.04 0.36 -9.58
C TYR A 277 5.75 0.46 -10.93
N GLY A 278 5.04 0.26 -12.04
CA GLY A 278 5.58 0.47 -13.39
C GLY A 278 5.98 1.92 -13.62
N LEU A 279 5.12 2.88 -13.26
CA LEU A 279 5.41 4.31 -13.36
C LEU A 279 6.57 4.72 -12.43
N ALA A 280 6.58 4.24 -11.18
CA ALA A 280 7.65 4.52 -10.23
C ALA A 280 9.00 3.99 -10.71
N LEU A 281 9.03 2.78 -11.30
CA LEU A 281 10.23 2.21 -11.90
C LEU A 281 10.77 3.11 -13.02
N ILE A 282 9.90 3.58 -13.92
CA ILE A 282 10.28 4.49 -15.01
C ILE A 282 10.88 5.77 -14.43
N MET A 283 10.22 6.39 -13.44
CA MET A 283 10.70 7.64 -12.84
C MET A 283 12.03 7.46 -12.09
N ILE A 284 12.22 6.35 -11.36
CA ILE A 284 13.50 6.04 -10.69
C ILE A 284 14.62 5.80 -11.72
N VAL A 285 14.35 5.08 -12.81
CA VAL A 285 15.35 4.85 -13.88
C VAL A 285 15.74 6.17 -14.55
N ILE A 286 14.78 7.04 -14.84
CA ILE A 286 15.04 8.39 -15.38
C ILE A 286 15.93 9.18 -14.41
N TRP A 287 15.61 9.17 -13.11
CA TRP A 287 16.42 9.85 -12.10
C TRP A 287 17.87 9.36 -12.09
N VAL A 288 18.08 8.04 -12.07
CA VAL A 288 19.42 7.43 -12.07
C VAL A 288 20.18 7.76 -13.35
N ALA A 289 19.52 7.74 -14.50
CA ALA A 289 20.14 8.06 -15.78
C ALA A 289 20.54 9.54 -15.87
N VAL A 290 19.68 10.46 -15.45
CA VAL A 290 19.93 11.91 -15.50
C VAL A 290 21.06 12.32 -14.55
N ASN A 291 21.14 11.71 -13.37
CA ASN A 291 22.14 12.05 -12.36
C ASN A 291 23.40 11.17 -12.41
N GLY A 292 23.51 10.28 -13.39
CA GLY A 292 24.71 9.45 -13.61
C GLY A 292 24.98 8.41 -12.51
N GLY A 293 23.99 8.04 -11.71
CA GLY A 293 24.16 7.07 -10.62
C GLY A 293 23.05 7.07 -9.57
N PHE A 294 23.23 6.25 -8.55
CA PHE A 294 22.33 6.18 -7.38
C PHE A 294 22.68 7.28 -6.38
N VAL A 295 22.20 8.49 -6.66
CA VAL A 295 22.38 9.66 -5.80
C VAL A 295 21.06 10.05 -5.17
N ASP A 296 21.14 10.63 -3.97
CA ASP A 296 20.02 11.33 -3.33
C ASP A 296 19.90 12.76 -3.87
N ARG A 297 18.84 13.49 -3.48
CA ARG A 297 18.62 14.87 -3.94
C ARG A 297 19.75 15.83 -3.57
N ARG A 298 20.38 15.65 -2.39
CA ARG A 298 21.45 16.52 -1.89
C ARG A 298 22.72 16.33 -2.72
N GLN A 299 23.09 15.08 -2.98
CA GLN A 299 24.22 14.70 -3.84
C GLN A 299 24.01 15.12 -5.30
N ALA A 300 22.77 15.15 -5.77
CA ALA A 300 22.43 15.65 -7.10
C ALA A 300 22.54 17.18 -7.22
N GLY A 301 22.71 17.92 -6.11
CA GLY A 301 22.72 19.38 -6.09
C GLY A 301 21.34 20.01 -6.32
N TRP A 302 20.27 19.26 -6.06
CA TRP A 302 18.90 19.75 -6.18
C TRP A 302 18.44 20.23 -4.79
N PHE A 303 18.21 21.54 -4.68
CA PHE A 303 17.73 22.24 -3.48
C PHE A 303 18.75 22.37 -2.33
N ASP A 304 19.94 22.94 -2.60
CA ASP A 304 20.93 23.35 -1.59
C ASP A 304 20.53 24.62 -0.78
N HIS A 305 19.25 24.74 -0.40
CA HIS A 305 18.71 25.83 0.41
C HIS A 305 17.95 25.30 1.62
#